data_AF-A0A1I7HVH6-F1
#
_entry.id   AF-A0A1I7HVH6-F1
#
_cell.length_a   1.000
_cell.length_b   1.000
_cell.length_c   1.000
_cell.angle_alpha   90.00
_cell.angle_beta   90.00
_cell.angle_gamma   90.00
#
_symmetry.space_group_name_H-M   'P 1'
#
loop_
_entity.id
_entity.type
_entity.pdbx_description
1 polymer ?
#
loop_
_entity_poly.entity_id
_entity_poly.type
_entity_poly.pdbx_seq_one_letter_code
_entity_poly.pdbx_strand_id
1 'polypeptide(L)'
;MNKNFKEIMIKVLKDIGEGKEPKYNRYSVSEGYFSSILDYIRNKDFARGMSVIRSSKTSSERVSGYMNPYLTRSGVTYLNKNI
;
A
#
# COMPACT_ATOMS: atom_id res chain seq x y z
N MET A 1 -4.90 15.88 -3.41
CA MET A 1 -4.72 14.59 -2.71
C MET A 1 -5.01 14.82 -1.24
N ASN A 2 -5.93 14.08 -0.63
CA ASN A 2 -6.32 14.25 0.77
C ASN A 2 -5.06 14.07 1.67
N LYS A 3 -4.81 14.94 2.67
CA LYS A 3 -3.60 14.84 3.52
C LYS A 3 -3.42 13.44 4.12
N ASN A 4 -4.53 12.85 4.58
CA ASN A 4 -4.58 11.49 5.11
C ASN A 4 -4.14 10.41 4.09
N PHE A 5 -4.49 10.56 2.81
CA PHE A 5 -4.12 9.57 1.78
C PHE A 5 -2.61 9.51 1.58
N LYS A 6 -1.97 10.68 1.50
CA LYS A 6 -0.52 10.79 1.32
C LYS A 6 0.22 10.20 2.52
N GLU A 7 -0.23 10.50 3.73
CA GLU A 7 0.39 10.00 4.97
C GLU A 7 0.32 8.48 5.07
N ILE A 8 -0.85 7.88 4.82
CA ILE A 8 -0.98 6.41 4.85
C ILE A 8 -0.14 5.78 3.73
N MET A 9 -0.15 6.34 2.52
CA MET A 9 0.67 5.85 1.42
C MET A 9 2.17 5.85 1.75
N ILE A 10 2.68 6.90 2.39
CA ILE A 10 4.08 6.95 2.85
C ILE A 10 4.38 5.85 3.87
N LYS A 11 3.49 5.64 4.84
CA LYS A 11 3.63 4.56 5.83
C LYS A 11 3.66 3.18 5.17
N VAL A 12 2.80 2.95 4.17
CA VAL A 12 2.76 1.71 3.39
C VAL A 12 4.07 1.48 2.63
N LEU A 13 4.58 2.50 1.93
CA LEU A 13 5.85 2.41 1.21
C LEU A 13 7.02 2.15 2.16
N LYS A 14 7.00 2.76 3.36
CA LYS A 14 8.00 2.51 4.39
C LYS A 14 7.98 1.08 4.90
N ASP A 15 6.80 0.55 5.23
CA ASP A 15 6.65 -0.86 5.63
C ASP A 15 7.17 -1.81 4.54
N ILE A 16 6.83 -1.58 3.26
CA ILE A 16 7.34 -2.37 2.12
C ILE A 16 8.87 -2.29 2.03
N GLY A 17 9.45 -1.09 2.17
CA GLY A 17 10.91 -0.90 2.15
C GLY A 17 11.63 -1.58 3.31
N GLU A 18 10.96 -1.74 4.44
CA GLU A 18 11.45 -2.49 5.62
C GLU A 18 11.18 -3.99 5.53
N GLY A 19 10.61 -4.49 4.43
CA GLY A 19 10.19 -5.89 4.26
C GLY A 19 9.03 -6.29 5.16
N LYS A 20 8.33 -5.32 5.78
CA LYS A 20 7.15 -5.53 6.60
C LYS A 20 5.91 -5.62 5.73
N GLU A 21 4.99 -6.47 6.13
CA GLU A 21 3.69 -6.57 5.49
C GLU A 21 2.81 -5.37 5.91
N PRO A 22 2.41 -4.48 4.97
CA PRO A 22 1.49 -3.40 5.29
C PRO A 22 0.05 -3.95 5.36
N LYS A 23 -0.68 -3.59 6.42
CA LYS A 23 -2.05 -4.06 6.66
C LYS A 23 -2.94 -2.88 7.02
N TYR A 24 -4.15 -2.83 6.44
CA TYR A 24 -5.11 -1.74 6.65
C TYR A 24 -5.35 -1.43 8.13
N ASN A 25 -5.41 -2.46 8.97
CA ASN A 25 -5.62 -2.33 10.41
C ASN A 25 -4.48 -1.59 11.14
N ARG A 26 -3.24 -1.63 10.64
CA ARG A 26 -2.09 -0.90 11.20
C ARG A 26 -2.18 0.60 10.96
N TYR A 27 -3.01 1.02 10.01
CA TYR A 27 -3.18 2.41 9.61
C TYR A 27 -4.52 3.01 10.08
N SER A 28 -5.35 2.24 10.79
CA SER A 28 -6.68 2.64 11.23
C SER A 28 -7.58 3.14 10.09
N VAL A 29 -7.47 2.53 8.91
CA VAL A 29 -8.29 2.84 7.73
C VAL A 29 -9.17 1.66 7.33
N SER A 30 -10.26 1.95 6.61
CA SER A 30 -11.10 0.90 6.03
C SER A 30 -10.35 0.11 4.95
N GLU A 31 -10.75 -1.15 4.77
CA GLU A 31 -10.16 -2.04 3.76
C GLU A 31 -10.23 -1.45 2.34
N GLY A 32 -11.39 -0.90 1.93
CA GLY A 32 -11.56 -0.28 0.61
C GLY A 32 -10.71 0.99 0.40
N TYR A 33 -10.49 1.77 1.46
CA TYR A 33 -9.56 2.91 1.41
C TYR A 33 -8.12 2.44 1.23
N PHE A 34 -7.72 1.41 1.97
CA PHE A 34 -6.40 0.79 1.84
C PHE A 34 -6.20 0.17 0.44
N SER A 35 -7.20 -0.53 -0.08
CA SER A 35 -7.24 -1.07 -1.45
C SER A 35 -6.92 0.02 -2.48
N SER A 36 -7.58 1.18 -2.35
CA SER A 36 -7.36 2.34 -3.24
C SER A 36 -5.93 2.89 -3.16
N ILE A 37 -5.30 2.86 -1.98
CA ILE A 37 -3.89 3.24 -1.80
C ILE A 37 -2.97 2.25 -2.50
N LEU A 38 -3.20 0.94 -2.34
CA LEU A 38 -2.39 -0.09 -2.97
C LEU A 38 -2.53 -0.07 -4.50
N ASP A 39 -3.74 0.13 -5.02
CA ASP A 39 -3.98 0.34 -6.44
C ASP A 39 -3.22 1.57 -6.96
N TYR A 40 -3.21 2.67 -6.21
CA TYR A 40 -2.45 3.86 -6.58
C TYR A 40 -0.94 3.60 -6.61
N ILE A 41 -0.40 2.95 -5.56
CA ILE A 41 1.01 2.57 -5.46
C ILE A 41 1.43 1.70 -6.65
N ARG A 42 0.60 0.71 -7.01
CA ARG A 42 0.83 -0.17 -8.16
C ARG A 42 0.77 0.60 -9.48
N ASN A 43 -0.27 1.41 -9.68
CA ASN A 43 -0.47 2.18 -10.91
C ASN A 43 0.61 3.25 -11.13
N LYS A 44 1.20 3.77 -10.05
CA LYS A 44 2.35 4.69 -10.11
C LYS A 44 3.70 3.98 -10.16
N ASP A 45 3.70 2.64 -10.20
CA ASP A 45 4.89 1.81 -10.17
C ASP A 45 5.81 2.17 -9.00
N PHE A 46 5.25 2.42 -7.81
CA PHE A 46 6.03 2.70 -6.60
C PHE A 46 6.47 1.42 -5.88
N ALA A 47 5.67 0.37 -5.96
CA ALA A 47 6.01 -0.94 -5.44
C ALA A 47 5.48 -2.04 -6.38
N ARG A 48 6.23 -3.15 -6.45
CA ARG A 48 5.90 -4.37 -7.20
C ARG A 48 5.91 -5.58 -6.26
N GLY A 49 5.51 -6.75 -6.74
CA GLY A 49 5.38 -7.95 -5.89
C GLY A 49 4.17 -7.88 -4.94
N MET A 50 3.26 -6.94 -5.18
CA MET A 50 2.00 -6.79 -4.47
C MET A 50 0.87 -7.42 -5.29
N SER A 51 0.10 -8.32 -4.69
CA SER A 51 -1.09 -8.90 -5.32
C SER A 51 -2.30 -8.61 -4.45
N VAL A 52 -3.21 -7.76 -4.90
CA VAL A 52 -4.45 -7.45 -4.19
C VAL A 52 -5.41 -8.61 -4.38
N ILE A 53 -5.46 -9.55 -3.43
CA ILE A 53 -6.52 -10.55 -3.40
C ILE A 53 -7.80 -9.82 -3.01
N ARG A 54 -8.85 -9.88 -3.84
CA ARG A 54 -10.19 -9.35 -3.52
C ARG A 54 -11.10 -10.54 -3.28
N SER A 55 -11.42 -10.83 -2.02
CA SER A 55 -12.41 -11.87 -1.70
C SER A 55 -13.80 -11.26 -1.69
N SER A 56 -14.68 -11.74 -2.56
CA SER A 56 -16.05 -11.24 -2.76
C SER A 56 -17.10 -11.88 -1.84
N LYS A 57 -16.71 -12.78 -0.92
CA LYS A 57 -17.65 -13.60 -0.14
C LYS A 57 -18.19 -12.94 1.13
N THR A 58 -17.62 -11.84 1.56
CA THR A 58 -18.06 -11.04 2.70
C THR A 58 -17.80 -9.60 2.34
N SER A 59 -18.63 -8.65 2.78
CA SER A 59 -18.56 -7.20 2.50
C SER A 59 -17.29 -6.49 3.04
N SER A 60 -16.19 -7.24 3.17
CA SER A 60 -14.87 -6.91 3.65
C SER A 60 -13.92 -7.41 2.55
N GLU A 61 -13.49 -6.51 1.66
CA GLU A 61 -12.45 -6.82 0.69
C GLU A 61 -11.17 -7.14 1.48
N ARG A 62 -10.94 -8.43 1.75
CA ARG A 62 -9.69 -8.90 2.34
C ARG A 62 -8.54 -8.66 1.38
N VAL A 63 -7.98 -7.45 1.40
CA VAL A 63 -6.79 -7.11 0.62
C VAL A 63 -5.56 -7.72 1.29
N SER A 64 -5.36 -9.01 1.05
CA SER A 64 -4.12 -9.71 1.40
C SER A 64 -3.16 -9.55 0.23
N GLY A 65 -2.19 -8.68 0.43
CA GLY A 65 -1.42 -8.06 -0.64
C GLY A 65 -0.12 -8.75 -1.05
N TYR A 66 0.27 -9.95 -0.58
CA TYR A 66 1.72 -10.18 -0.44
C TYR A 66 2.25 -11.54 -0.90
N MET A 67 3.11 -11.47 -1.91
CA MET A 67 4.21 -12.41 -2.15
C MET A 67 5.48 -11.58 -2.42
N ASN A 68 6.24 -11.26 -1.37
CA ASN A 68 7.47 -10.44 -1.38
C ASN A 68 7.34 -9.08 -2.11
N PRO A 69 6.65 -8.08 -1.52
CA PRO A 69 6.60 -6.75 -2.10
C PRO A 69 7.97 -6.08 -2.03
N TYR A 70 8.31 -5.27 -3.04
CA TYR A 70 9.53 -4.48 -3.05
C TYR A 70 9.29 -3.11 -3.66
N LEU A 71 10.03 -2.11 -3.15
CA LEU A 71 9.99 -0.76 -3.70
C LEU A 71 10.72 -0.72 -5.05
N THR A 72 10.13 0.00 -6.00
CA THR A 72 10.82 0.35 -7.24
C THR A 72 11.72 1.57 -7.02
N ARG A 73 12.55 1.91 -8.01
CA ARG A 73 13.32 3.17 -8.00
C ARG A 73 12.42 4.40 -7.83
N SER A 74 11.26 4.40 -8.46
CA SER A 74 10.26 5.48 -8.35
C SER A 74 9.69 5.57 -6.94
N GLY A 75 9.37 4.43 -6.31
CA GLY A 75 8.90 4.38 -4.93
C GLY A 75 9.95 4.87 -3.93
N VAL A 76 11.20 4.44 -4.06
CA VAL A 76 12.31 4.92 -3.21
C VAL A 76 12.52 6.42 -3.37
N THR A 77 12.53 6.93 -4.60
CA THR A 77 12.66 8.38 -4.87
C THR A 77 11.51 9.17 -4.27
N TYR A 78 10.28 8.66 -4.40
CA TYR A 78 9.10 9.27 -3.80
C TYR A 78 9.21 9.31 -2.27
N LEU A 79 9.59 8.20 -1.65
CA LEU A 79 9.72 8.08 -0.21
C LEU A 79 10.77 9.07 0.32
N ASN A 80 11.96 9.14 -0.29
CA ASN A 80 13.04 10.05 0.11
C ASN A 80 12.69 11.55 -0.05
N LYS A 81 11.77 11.91 -0.96
CA LYS A 81 11.31 13.29 -1.13
C LYS A 81 10.24 13.72 -0.13
N ASN A 82 9.69 12.77 0.63
CA ASN A 82 8.54 12.98 1.51
C ASN A 82 8.78 12.51 2.95
N ILE A 83 10.02 12.11 3.27
CA ILE A 83 10.57 12.00 4.63
C ILE A 83 11.23 13.34 4.95
#